data_AF-A0A9D8XZL1-F1
#
_entry.id   AF-A0A9D8XZL1-F1
#
_cell.length_a   1.000
_cell.length_b   1.000
_cell.length_c   1.000
_cell.angle_alpha   90.00
_cell.angle_beta   90.00
_cell.angle_gamma   90.00
#
_symmetry.space_group_name_H-M   'P 1'
#
loop_
_entity.id
_entity.type
_entity.pdbx_description
1 polymer ?
#
loop_
_entity_poly.entity_id
_entity_poly.type
_entity_poly.pdbx_seq_one_letter_code
_entity_poly.pdbx_strand_id
1 'polypeptide(L)'
;MEEERRKSGSGRGGRPPFGGQKGRGGKPSGRKGAPAARRRSGAGAGEKGGRTFRSQRPENKKKAVDRDRYPSQNPYDRLRPEEPPLPRGLSWDMLSPSDKDALRSLSREHAENVGLHILAAYGLEGEDLPLALAHAKWAASNASRIDIARECLALMAYRSQDYRTALKEFLTVRRLNGESDWIPFIADCYRGLGEPRRAIELIKQESPKAGPEAKLEMMMVMAGAFADLGDFQKALKIVRVMEEIKGLPAAYRLRALEAEQNFLSASGREREADAMEGKIEELEDQVFPQTEEEDVLDFDLETLDERVIADLLG
;
A
#
# COMPACT_ATOMS: atom_id res chain seq x y z
N MET A 1 -13.92 12.10 65.65
CA MET A 1 -12.61 11.61 66.12
C MET A 1 -12.13 10.64 65.04
N GLU A 2 -11.44 11.14 64.01
CA GLU A 2 -10.02 11.58 64.03
C GLU A 2 -9.16 10.35 63.70
N GLU A 3 -8.91 10.09 62.41
CA GLU A 3 -7.89 10.73 61.56
C GLU A 3 -6.47 10.29 61.93
N GLU A 4 -5.82 9.50 61.05
CA GLU A 4 -4.48 9.88 60.60
C GLU A 4 -4.13 9.32 59.21
N ARG A 5 -3.37 10.12 58.47
CA ARG A 5 -2.92 9.87 57.08
C ARG A 5 -1.62 9.07 57.08
N ARG A 6 -1.37 8.27 56.03
CA ARG A 6 0.00 8.13 55.48
C ARG A 6 0.03 8.20 53.95
N LYS A 7 0.92 9.06 53.44
CA LYS A 7 1.24 9.25 52.02
C LYS A 7 2.08 8.09 51.51
N SER A 8 1.86 7.66 50.27
CA SER A 8 2.91 7.07 49.45
C SER A 8 3.44 8.13 48.47
N GLY A 9 4.76 8.17 48.32
CA GLY A 9 5.43 9.08 47.40
C GLY A 9 6.81 8.55 47.03
N SER A 10 6.96 8.21 45.76
CA SER A 10 8.24 7.97 45.08
C SER A 10 8.02 8.32 43.59
N GLY A 11 8.98 8.88 42.87
CA GLY A 11 10.38 9.12 43.20
C GLY A 11 11.21 8.79 41.96
N ARG A 12 11.55 9.81 41.16
CA ARG A 12 12.29 9.63 39.89
C ARG A 12 13.69 9.08 40.12
N GLY A 13 14.18 8.30 39.14
CA GLY A 13 15.57 7.88 39.02
C GLY A 13 15.72 6.35 39.03
N GLY A 14 16.64 5.75 38.29
CA GLY A 14 17.55 6.29 37.29
C GLY A 14 18.33 5.16 36.62
N ARG A 15 18.76 5.34 35.37
CA ARG A 15 19.60 4.33 34.68
C ARG A 15 20.96 4.20 35.38
N PRO A 16 21.41 3.01 35.81
CA PRO A 16 22.77 2.82 36.29
C PRO A 16 23.76 2.78 35.10
N PRO A 17 24.88 3.51 35.15
CA PRO A 17 26.01 3.33 34.22
C PRO A 17 27.04 2.35 34.81
N PHE A 18 27.76 1.62 33.96
CA PHE A 18 29.00 0.93 34.37
C PHE A 18 30.07 0.97 33.27
N GLY A 19 31.22 1.58 33.58
CA GLY A 19 32.49 1.36 32.88
C GLY A 19 33.08 0.00 33.25
N GLY A 20 34.05 -0.56 32.52
CA GLY A 20 35.47 -0.13 32.54
C GLY A 20 36.18 -0.72 33.78
N GLN A 21 37.35 -1.39 33.72
CA GLN A 21 38.49 -1.22 32.82
C GLN A 21 39.54 -2.35 33.05
N LYS A 22 40.57 -2.41 32.17
CA LYS A 22 41.90 -3.10 32.25
C LYS A 22 42.00 -4.47 31.53
N GLY A 23 43.03 -4.77 30.73
CA GLY A 23 44.11 -3.95 30.17
C GLY A 23 45.52 -4.60 30.21
N ARG A 24 46.15 -4.76 29.04
CA ARG A 24 47.59 -5.03 28.67
C ARG A 24 47.59 -5.31 27.15
N GLY A 25 48.38 -4.76 26.23
CA GLY A 25 49.76 -4.25 26.22
C GLY A 25 50.61 -5.14 25.28
N GLY A 26 51.39 -4.70 24.28
CA GLY A 26 51.71 -3.36 23.75
C GLY A 26 52.48 -3.43 22.41
N LYS A 27 52.94 -2.29 21.85
CA LYS A 27 53.83 -2.16 20.66
C LYS A 27 55.27 -1.82 21.11
N PRO A 28 56.34 -2.24 20.37
CA PRO A 28 57.08 -1.36 19.43
C PRO A 28 57.74 -2.15 18.23
N SER A 29 58.60 -1.62 17.35
CA SER A 29 58.56 -0.39 16.50
C SER A 29 59.67 -0.41 15.41
N GLY A 30 59.52 0.31 14.29
CA GLY A 30 60.56 0.52 13.24
C GLY A 30 60.36 -0.29 11.93
N ARG A 31 60.85 0.12 10.75
CA ARG A 31 61.67 1.29 10.35
C ARG A 31 61.50 1.65 8.84
N LYS A 32 61.40 2.97 8.58
CA LYS A 32 62.10 3.80 7.54
C LYS A 32 61.88 3.58 6.03
N GLY A 33 61.80 4.71 5.29
CA GLY A 33 62.13 4.75 3.85
C GLY A 33 61.59 5.95 3.04
N ALA A 34 61.96 7.19 3.35
CA ALA A 34 61.84 8.33 2.42
C ALA A 34 63.25 8.77 1.96
N PRO A 35 63.38 9.49 0.83
CA PRO A 35 63.55 10.95 0.95
C PRO A 35 62.90 11.79 -0.16
N ALA A 36 62.81 13.10 0.08
CA ALA A 36 62.30 14.10 -0.86
C ALA A 36 63.41 14.99 -1.45
N ALA A 37 63.23 15.42 -2.70
CA ALA A 37 63.97 16.46 -3.41
C ALA A 37 63.12 16.90 -4.62
N ARG A 38 63.06 18.15 -5.09
CA ARG A 38 63.64 19.44 -4.66
C ARG A 38 62.69 20.54 -5.17
N ARG A 39 62.53 21.65 -4.44
CA ARG A 39 62.01 22.91 -5.03
C ARG A 39 63.12 23.56 -5.87
N ARG A 40 62.80 24.11 -7.04
CA ARG A 40 63.60 25.17 -7.67
C ARG A 40 62.69 26.13 -8.43
N SER A 41 62.78 27.40 -8.07
CA SER A 41 62.18 28.53 -8.78
C SER A 41 62.98 28.87 -10.05
N GLY A 42 62.30 29.44 -11.04
CA GLY A 42 62.93 29.96 -12.26
C GLY A 42 61.94 30.84 -13.02
N ALA A 43 62.16 32.16 -12.98
CA ALA A 43 61.45 33.11 -13.82
C ALA A 43 62.16 33.23 -15.18
N GLY A 44 61.40 33.45 -16.24
CA GLY A 44 61.92 33.71 -17.59
C GLY A 44 60.83 34.36 -18.44
N ALA A 45 61.09 35.58 -18.90
CA ALA A 45 60.17 36.36 -19.73
C ALA A 45 60.55 36.26 -21.22
N GLY A 46 59.57 36.52 -22.09
CA GLY A 46 59.74 36.72 -23.52
C GLY A 46 58.87 35.77 -24.36
N GLU A 47 58.18 36.18 -25.41
CA GLU A 47 57.77 37.47 -25.98
C GLU A 47 56.84 37.11 -27.18
N LYS A 48 55.81 37.93 -27.44
CA LYS A 48 54.97 38.04 -28.67
C LYS A 48 54.85 36.82 -29.62
N GLY A 49 53.62 36.32 -29.76
CA GLY A 49 53.23 35.39 -30.82
C GLY A 49 51.72 35.31 -31.03
N GLY A 50 51.12 36.37 -31.60
CA GLY A 50 49.66 36.43 -31.77
C GLY A 50 49.13 35.40 -32.77
N ARG A 51 48.12 34.62 -32.36
CA ARG A 51 47.15 33.98 -33.26
C ARG A 51 45.83 33.78 -32.50
N THR A 52 44.83 34.58 -32.88
CA THR A 52 43.46 34.49 -32.38
C THR A 52 42.78 33.24 -32.92
N PHE A 53 43.09 32.08 -32.33
CA PHE A 53 42.27 30.89 -32.52
C PHE A 53 40.92 31.15 -31.83
N ARG A 54 39.94 31.59 -32.63
CA ARG A 54 38.55 31.74 -32.20
C ARG A 54 38.05 30.35 -31.82
N SER A 55 38.18 30.00 -30.56
CA SER A 55 37.61 28.77 -30.02
C SER A 55 36.11 28.84 -30.22
N GLN A 56 35.63 28.13 -31.23
CA GLN A 56 34.24 27.71 -31.32
C GLN A 56 34.03 26.75 -30.15
N ARG A 57 33.83 27.32 -28.96
CA ARG A 57 33.30 26.63 -27.79
C ARG A 57 31.98 26.02 -28.27
N PRO A 58 31.87 24.69 -28.43
CA PRO A 58 30.62 24.11 -28.87
C PRO A 58 29.56 24.54 -27.87
N GLU A 59 28.48 25.14 -28.37
CA GLU A 59 27.35 25.50 -27.51
C GLU A 59 26.93 24.24 -26.78
N ASN A 60 26.99 24.32 -25.46
CA ASN A 60 26.79 23.18 -24.60
C ASN A 60 25.29 22.85 -24.64
N LYS A 61 24.85 22.05 -25.62
CA LYS A 61 23.49 21.48 -25.80
C LYS A 61 23.13 20.49 -24.67
N LYS A 62 23.49 20.83 -23.43
CA LYS A 62 23.12 20.18 -22.16
C LYS A 62 22.18 21.07 -21.35
N LYS A 63 21.22 21.70 -22.04
CA LYS A 63 20.11 22.50 -21.47
C LYS A 63 18.77 22.23 -22.18
N ALA A 64 18.53 20.97 -22.50
CA ALA A 64 17.28 20.49 -23.10
C ALA A 64 16.80 19.17 -22.45
N VAL A 65 17.13 18.94 -21.18
CA VAL A 65 16.78 17.73 -20.40
C VAL A 65 16.14 18.08 -19.05
N ASP A 66 15.86 19.38 -18.83
CA ASP A 66 15.46 19.92 -17.52
C ASP A 66 14.22 20.81 -17.60
N ARG A 67 13.65 21.00 -18.81
CA ARG A 67 12.38 21.74 -19.00
C ARG A 67 11.16 20.81 -18.98
N ASP A 68 11.36 19.51 -19.14
CA ASP A 68 10.33 18.47 -19.06
C ASP A 68 10.11 17.98 -17.61
N ARG A 69 10.81 18.59 -16.64
CA ARG A 69 10.79 18.23 -15.20
C ARG A 69 10.03 19.21 -14.31
N TYR A 70 9.57 20.34 -14.84
CA TYR A 70 8.70 21.25 -14.10
C TYR A 70 7.21 20.84 -14.25
N PRO A 71 6.32 21.25 -13.34
CA PRO A 71 4.91 20.93 -13.43
C PRO A 71 4.29 21.47 -14.72
N SER A 72 3.33 20.73 -15.27
CA SER A 72 2.47 21.23 -16.33
C SER A 72 1.71 22.45 -15.81
N GLN A 73 2.04 23.64 -16.31
CA GLN A 73 1.33 24.89 -15.95
C GLN A 73 -0.18 24.86 -16.26
N ASN A 74 -0.63 23.83 -16.98
CA ASN A 74 -2.01 23.40 -17.09
C ASN A 74 -1.98 21.90 -17.45
N PRO A 75 -2.46 21.00 -16.56
CA PRO A 75 -2.38 19.55 -16.79
C PRO A 75 -3.36 19.05 -17.87
N TYR A 76 -4.35 19.85 -18.26
CA TYR A 76 -5.26 19.53 -19.37
C TYR A 76 -4.67 19.87 -20.74
N ASP A 77 -4.05 21.05 -20.88
CA ASP A 77 -3.62 21.58 -22.19
C ASP A 77 -2.12 21.37 -22.48
N ARG A 78 -1.33 20.88 -21.51
CA ARG A 78 0.13 20.71 -21.63
C ARG A 78 0.63 19.40 -21.02
N LEU A 79 0.17 18.28 -21.59
CA LEU A 79 0.62 16.93 -21.26
C LEU A 79 2.14 16.76 -21.45
N ARG A 80 2.76 16.05 -20.51
CA ARG A 80 4.13 15.52 -20.64
C ARG A 80 4.16 14.33 -21.60
N PRO A 81 5.34 13.96 -22.13
CA PRO A 81 5.52 12.66 -22.78
C PRO A 81 5.04 11.53 -21.85
N GLU A 82 4.27 10.60 -22.41
CA GLU A 82 3.71 9.44 -21.69
C GLU A 82 2.68 9.78 -20.58
N GLU A 83 2.18 11.02 -20.52
CA GLU A 83 1.07 11.42 -19.65
C GLU A 83 -0.30 11.14 -20.31
N PRO A 84 -1.16 10.30 -19.71
CA PRO A 84 -2.50 10.05 -20.24
C PRO A 84 -3.38 11.32 -20.12
N PRO A 85 -4.26 11.58 -21.10
CA PRO A 85 -5.09 12.79 -21.13
C PRO A 85 -6.13 12.78 -19.99
N LEU A 86 -6.13 13.81 -19.15
CA LEU A 86 -7.07 13.89 -18.03
C LEU A 86 -8.53 14.07 -18.48
N PRO A 87 -9.49 13.34 -17.88
CA PRO A 87 -10.93 13.60 -18.01
C PRO A 87 -11.26 15.04 -17.58
N ARG A 88 -12.05 15.76 -18.39
CA ARG A 88 -12.44 17.15 -18.10
C ARG A 88 -13.33 17.23 -16.86
N GLY A 89 -13.13 18.28 -16.06
CA GLY A 89 -13.98 18.62 -14.92
C GLY A 89 -13.44 18.18 -13.56
N LEU A 90 -12.36 17.39 -13.54
CA LEU A 90 -11.67 17.03 -12.29
C LEU A 90 -11.04 18.28 -11.64
N SER A 91 -11.13 18.37 -10.32
CA SER A 91 -10.59 19.47 -9.54
C SER A 91 -9.83 18.93 -8.33
N TRP A 92 -8.76 19.62 -7.93
CA TRP A 92 -8.07 19.38 -6.66
C TRP A 92 -9.04 19.32 -5.47
N ASP A 93 -10.12 20.11 -5.52
CA ASP A 93 -11.07 20.18 -4.41
C ASP A 93 -11.87 18.89 -4.21
N MET A 94 -11.96 18.01 -5.22
CA MET A 94 -12.64 16.71 -5.13
C MET A 94 -11.88 15.66 -4.31
N LEU A 95 -10.57 15.84 -4.06
CA LEU A 95 -9.80 14.96 -3.19
C LEU A 95 -10.25 15.08 -1.72
N SER A 96 -10.14 13.98 -0.97
CA SER A 96 -10.42 13.99 0.46
C SER A 96 -9.40 14.89 1.21
N PRO A 97 -9.73 15.39 2.41
CA PRO A 97 -8.77 16.09 3.26
C PRO A 97 -7.53 15.26 3.60
N SER A 98 -7.66 13.92 3.63
CA SER A 98 -6.56 12.98 3.89
C SER A 98 -5.61 12.87 2.69
N ASP A 99 -6.16 12.69 1.49
CA ASP A 99 -5.40 12.59 0.23
C ASP A 99 -4.60 13.87 -0.01
N LYS A 100 -5.26 15.02 0.26
CA LYS A 100 -4.64 16.35 0.23
C LYS A 100 -3.51 16.48 1.26
N ASP A 101 -3.56 15.78 2.40
CA ASP A 101 -2.48 15.73 3.41
C ASP A 101 -1.31 14.85 2.96
N ALA A 102 -1.58 13.63 2.48
CA ALA A 102 -0.58 12.70 1.95
C ALA A 102 0.28 13.36 0.84
N LEU A 103 -0.34 14.18 -0.01
CA LEU A 103 0.33 14.91 -1.09
C LEU A 103 1.08 16.19 -0.65
N ARG A 104 0.97 16.67 0.62
CA ARG A 104 1.62 17.93 1.09
C ARG A 104 3.14 17.95 1.02
N SER A 105 3.78 16.79 0.93
CA SER A 105 5.24 16.69 0.78
C SER A 105 5.73 17.04 -0.63
N LEU A 106 4.82 17.16 -1.60
CA LEU A 106 5.08 17.58 -2.97
C LEU A 106 4.92 19.11 -3.12
N SER A 107 5.48 19.69 -4.18
CA SER A 107 5.18 21.10 -4.52
C SER A 107 3.72 21.24 -4.97
N ARG A 108 3.06 22.38 -4.70
CA ARG A 108 1.63 22.59 -4.95
C ARG A 108 1.17 22.13 -6.34
N GLU A 109 1.82 22.60 -7.40
CA GLU A 109 1.47 22.26 -8.79
C GLU A 109 1.67 20.76 -9.11
N HIS A 110 2.63 20.10 -8.46
CA HIS A 110 2.90 18.66 -8.65
C HIS A 110 1.97 17.78 -7.80
N ALA A 111 1.61 18.23 -6.60
CA ALA A 111 0.56 17.64 -5.79
C ALA A 111 -0.77 17.67 -6.56
N GLU A 112 -1.12 18.83 -7.12
CA GLU A 112 -2.34 19.04 -7.90
C GLU A 112 -2.40 18.10 -9.11
N ASN A 113 -1.35 18.01 -9.92
CA ASN A 113 -1.38 17.10 -11.07
C ASN A 113 -1.43 15.61 -10.65
N VAL A 114 -0.62 15.18 -9.69
CA VAL A 114 -0.69 13.79 -9.16
C VAL A 114 -2.08 13.47 -8.61
N GLY A 115 -2.69 14.41 -7.90
CA GLY A 115 -4.03 14.32 -7.38
C GLY A 115 -5.11 14.15 -8.45
N LEU A 116 -5.04 14.93 -9.53
CA LEU A 116 -5.95 14.80 -10.68
C LEU A 116 -5.82 13.44 -11.38
N HIS A 117 -4.61 12.87 -11.49
CA HIS A 117 -4.43 11.52 -12.03
C HIS A 117 -4.95 10.42 -11.09
N ILE A 118 -4.86 10.59 -9.76
CA ILE A 118 -5.49 9.66 -8.81
C ILE A 118 -7.02 9.71 -8.93
N LEU A 119 -7.61 10.91 -8.99
CA LEU A 119 -9.05 11.08 -9.24
C LEU A 119 -9.48 10.49 -10.58
N ALA A 120 -8.68 10.68 -11.64
CA ALA A 120 -8.96 10.11 -12.96
C ALA A 120 -8.93 8.58 -12.95
N ALA A 121 -7.99 7.97 -12.20
CA ALA A 121 -7.91 6.53 -12.06
C ALA A 121 -9.16 5.95 -11.36
N TYR A 122 -9.54 6.50 -10.19
CA TYR A 122 -10.74 6.04 -9.48
C TYR A 122 -12.03 6.34 -10.27
N GLY A 123 -12.15 7.50 -10.92
CA GLY A 123 -13.32 7.83 -11.75
C GLY A 123 -13.49 6.94 -12.97
N LEU A 124 -12.43 6.31 -13.47
CA LEU A 124 -12.45 5.44 -14.65
C LEU A 124 -12.43 3.94 -14.31
N GLU A 125 -12.35 3.54 -13.03
CA GLU A 125 -12.11 2.13 -12.66
C GLU A 125 -13.24 1.16 -13.01
N GLY A 126 -14.44 1.68 -13.26
CA GLY A 126 -15.61 0.97 -13.77
C GLY A 126 -15.93 1.23 -15.24
N GLU A 127 -15.33 2.24 -15.87
CA GLU A 127 -15.63 2.64 -17.26
C GLU A 127 -14.53 2.22 -18.25
N ASP A 128 -13.27 2.57 -17.96
CA ASP A 128 -12.09 2.27 -18.78
C ASP A 128 -10.91 1.93 -17.87
N LEU A 129 -10.91 0.68 -17.38
CA LEU A 129 -9.87 0.16 -16.50
C LEU A 129 -8.44 0.21 -17.13
N PRO A 130 -8.24 -0.04 -18.44
CA PRO A 130 -6.95 0.23 -19.10
C PRO A 130 -6.46 1.68 -18.97
N LEU A 131 -7.33 2.67 -19.15
CA LEU A 131 -7.00 4.09 -19.01
C LEU A 131 -6.80 4.47 -17.52
N ALA A 132 -7.65 3.96 -16.63
CA ALA A 132 -7.50 4.12 -15.18
C ALA A 132 -6.12 3.64 -14.69
N LEU A 133 -5.69 2.46 -15.15
CA LEU A 133 -4.37 1.90 -14.87
C LEU A 133 -3.24 2.74 -15.48
N ALA A 134 -3.45 3.42 -16.61
CA ALA A 134 -2.47 4.35 -17.16
C ALA A 134 -2.29 5.60 -16.27
N HIS A 135 -3.38 6.21 -15.80
CA HIS A 135 -3.35 7.32 -14.84
C HIS A 135 -2.65 6.92 -13.53
N ALA A 136 -2.99 5.75 -12.97
CA ALA A 136 -2.38 5.24 -11.75
C ALA A 136 -0.87 4.94 -11.91
N LYS A 137 -0.45 4.36 -13.04
CA LYS A 137 0.97 4.15 -13.38
C LYS A 137 1.73 5.48 -13.49
N TRP A 138 1.11 6.49 -14.09
CA TRP A 138 1.69 7.83 -14.18
C TRP A 138 1.83 8.48 -12.80
N ALA A 139 0.79 8.42 -11.96
CA ALA A 139 0.81 8.96 -10.60
C ALA A 139 1.90 8.30 -9.74
N ALA A 140 1.96 6.97 -9.69
CA ALA A 140 2.97 6.23 -8.94
C ALA A 140 4.41 6.48 -9.42
N SER A 141 4.59 6.78 -10.71
CA SER A 141 5.89 7.13 -11.29
C SER A 141 6.34 8.56 -10.91
N ASN A 142 5.39 9.49 -10.79
CA ASN A 142 5.64 10.89 -10.44
C ASN A 142 5.66 11.16 -8.93
N ALA A 143 5.04 10.30 -8.12
CA ALA A 143 4.91 10.41 -6.68
C ALA A 143 5.45 9.16 -5.97
N SER A 144 6.64 8.72 -6.37
CA SER A 144 7.18 7.37 -6.08
C SER A 144 7.32 6.98 -4.60
N ARG A 145 7.22 7.96 -3.69
CA ARG A 145 7.37 7.86 -2.23
C ARG A 145 6.07 8.17 -1.46
N ILE A 146 4.99 8.49 -2.16
CA ILE A 146 3.67 8.75 -1.58
C ILE A 146 2.91 7.42 -1.60
N ASP A 147 2.30 7.07 -0.48
CA ASP A 147 1.46 5.88 -0.29
C ASP A 147 0.21 5.90 -1.17
N ILE A 148 -0.62 6.96 -1.12
CA ILE A 148 -1.86 6.99 -1.91
C ILE A 148 -1.64 6.84 -3.44
N ALA A 149 -0.51 7.33 -3.96
CA ALA A 149 -0.14 7.13 -5.36
C ALA A 149 0.28 5.67 -5.67
N ARG A 150 0.79 4.94 -4.67
CA ARG A 150 1.15 3.52 -4.76
C ARG A 150 -0.09 2.62 -4.60
N GLU A 151 -0.97 3.00 -3.69
CA GLU A 151 -2.26 2.38 -3.42
C GLU A 151 -3.16 2.41 -4.65
N CYS A 152 -3.35 3.59 -5.26
CA CYS A 152 -4.10 3.76 -6.50
C CYS A 152 -3.59 2.81 -7.61
N LEU A 153 -2.26 2.68 -7.77
CA LEU A 153 -1.68 1.71 -8.71
C LEU A 153 -1.90 0.25 -8.27
N ALA A 154 -1.83 -0.06 -6.99
CA ALA A 154 -2.06 -1.40 -6.47
C ALA A 154 -3.51 -1.86 -6.72
N LEU A 155 -4.49 -0.99 -6.44
CA LEU A 155 -5.92 -1.24 -6.67
C LEU A 155 -6.24 -1.36 -8.16
N MET A 156 -5.75 -0.45 -9.02
CA MET A 156 -5.96 -0.57 -10.47
C MET A 156 -5.31 -1.84 -11.05
N ALA A 157 -4.10 -2.19 -10.58
CA ALA A 157 -3.44 -3.42 -10.99
C ALA A 157 -4.23 -4.67 -10.54
N TYR A 158 -4.74 -4.66 -9.30
CA TYR A 158 -5.56 -5.74 -8.74
C TYR A 158 -6.86 -5.95 -9.52
N ARG A 159 -7.62 -4.88 -9.79
CA ARG A 159 -8.82 -4.91 -10.64
C ARG A 159 -8.50 -5.44 -12.04
N SER A 160 -7.33 -5.11 -12.59
CA SER A 160 -6.86 -5.62 -13.90
C SER A 160 -6.29 -7.04 -13.87
N GLN A 161 -6.34 -7.73 -12.72
CA GLN A 161 -5.78 -9.06 -12.49
C GLN A 161 -4.24 -9.17 -12.70
N ASP A 162 -3.52 -8.04 -12.74
CA ASP A 162 -2.06 -8.01 -12.64
C ASP A 162 -1.64 -8.13 -11.17
N TYR A 163 -1.89 -9.31 -10.59
CA TYR A 163 -1.58 -9.64 -9.20
C TYR A 163 -0.09 -9.49 -8.88
N ARG A 164 0.81 -9.57 -9.89
CA ARG A 164 2.25 -9.37 -9.70
C ARG A 164 2.57 -7.90 -9.44
N THR A 165 2.00 -6.99 -10.22
CA THR A 165 2.14 -5.54 -9.97
C THR A 165 1.41 -5.16 -8.69
N ALA A 166 0.17 -5.60 -8.50
CA ALA A 166 -0.63 -5.32 -7.31
C ALA A 166 0.11 -5.72 -6.01
N LEU A 167 0.58 -6.96 -5.91
CA LEU A 167 1.34 -7.45 -4.76
C LEU A 167 2.56 -6.58 -4.44
N LYS A 168 3.33 -6.19 -5.47
CA LYS A 168 4.52 -5.35 -5.30
C LYS A 168 4.18 -3.96 -4.77
N GLU A 169 3.09 -3.37 -5.24
CA GLU A 169 2.69 -2.02 -4.85
C GLU A 169 1.98 -2.03 -3.48
N PHE A 170 1.12 -3.00 -3.15
CA PHE A 170 0.57 -3.16 -1.79
C PHE A 170 1.67 -3.40 -0.73
N LEU A 171 2.66 -4.25 -1.02
CA LEU A 171 3.85 -4.40 -0.16
C LEU A 171 4.66 -3.10 -0.04
N THR A 172 4.56 -2.21 -1.03
CA THR A 172 5.18 -0.87 -0.99
C THR A 172 4.37 0.10 -0.14
N VAL A 173 3.02 0.11 -0.24
CA VAL A 173 2.12 0.89 0.62
C VAL A 173 2.33 0.51 2.09
N ARG A 174 2.26 -0.79 2.41
CA ARG A 174 2.51 -1.32 3.77
C ARG A 174 3.88 -0.92 4.33
N ARG A 175 4.89 -0.74 3.49
CA ARG A 175 6.23 -0.28 3.90
C ARG A 175 6.33 1.26 4.07
N LEU A 176 5.37 2.02 3.53
CA LEU A 176 5.31 3.48 3.63
C LEU A 176 4.50 3.92 4.85
N ASN A 177 3.27 3.40 5.03
CA ASN A 177 2.37 3.80 6.11
C ASN A 177 2.31 2.82 7.30
N GLY A 178 2.60 1.53 7.08
CA GLY A 178 2.59 0.50 8.11
C GLY A 178 1.22 -0.16 8.37
N GLU A 179 0.20 0.20 7.60
CA GLU A 179 -1.17 -0.29 7.77
C GLU A 179 -1.32 -1.77 7.45
N SER A 180 -2.35 -2.39 8.06
CA SER A 180 -2.64 -3.82 7.91
C SER A 180 -3.88 -4.09 7.06
N ASP A 181 -4.58 -3.05 6.60
CA ASP A 181 -5.84 -3.17 5.85
C ASP A 181 -5.60 -3.69 4.42
N TRP A 182 -4.35 -3.61 3.96
CA TRP A 182 -3.87 -4.18 2.69
C TRP A 182 -3.57 -5.69 2.75
N ILE A 183 -3.60 -6.32 3.93
CA ILE A 183 -3.29 -7.75 4.08
C ILE A 183 -4.24 -8.69 3.31
N PRO A 184 -5.57 -8.49 3.30
CA PRO A 184 -6.47 -9.30 2.47
C PRO A 184 -6.09 -9.26 0.98
N PHE A 185 -5.85 -8.06 0.44
CA PHE A 185 -5.42 -7.87 -0.96
C PHE A 185 -4.06 -8.53 -1.25
N ILE A 186 -3.09 -8.43 -0.34
CA ILE A 186 -1.78 -9.09 -0.47
C ILE A 186 -1.95 -10.62 -0.46
N ALA A 187 -2.81 -11.15 0.41
CA ALA A 187 -3.11 -12.58 0.48
C ALA A 187 -3.83 -13.07 -0.78
N ASP A 188 -4.80 -12.31 -1.29
CA ASP A 188 -5.52 -12.67 -2.51
C ASP A 188 -4.63 -12.58 -3.76
N CYS A 189 -3.71 -11.61 -3.82
CA CYS A 189 -2.66 -11.59 -4.85
C CYS A 189 -1.78 -12.85 -4.83
N TYR A 190 -1.51 -13.45 -3.66
CA TYR A 190 -0.83 -14.75 -3.61
C TYR A 190 -1.70 -15.87 -4.17
N ARG A 191 -3.01 -15.88 -3.93
CA ARG A 191 -3.95 -16.83 -4.56
C ARG A 191 -3.95 -16.70 -6.08
N GLY A 192 -4.12 -15.47 -6.60
CA GLY A 192 -4.10 -15.16 -8.04
C GLY A 192 -2.76 -15.46 -8.73
N LEU A 193 -1.67 -15.59 -7.97
CA LEU A 193 -0.35 -16.03 -8.46
C LEU A 193 -0.12 -17.55 -8.31
N GLY A 194 -1.09 -18.32 -7.82
CA GLY A 194 -0.97 -19.77 -7.61
C GLY A 194 -0.23 -20.17 -6.32
N GLU A 195 -0.13 -19.28 -5.34
CA GLU A 195 0.49 -19.50 -4.02
C GLU A 195 -0.51 -19.48 -2.84
N PRO A 196 -1.68 -20.18 -2.88
CA PRO A 196 -2.72 -20.08 -1.85
C PRO A 196 -2.26 -20.52 -0.44
N ARG A 197 -1.26 -21.41 -0.33
CA ARG A 197 -0.64 -21.74 0.98
C ARG A 197 -0.02 -20.52 1.65
N ARG A 198 0.63 -19.65 0.86
CA ARG A 198 1.28 -18.44 1.34
C ARG A 198 0.27 -17.36 1.72
N ALA A 199 -0.88 -17.33 1.06
CA ALA A 199 -2.02 -16.52 1.48
C ALA A 199 -2.49 -16.94 2.90
N ILE A 200 -2.70 -18.24 3.13
CA ILE A 200 -3.11 -18.78 4.44
C ILE A 200 -2.04 -18.49 5.52
N GLU A 201 -0.77 -18.70 5.23
CA GLU A 201 0.35 -18.41 6.15
C GLU A 201 0.41 -16.92 6.53
N LEU A 202 0.29 -16.02 5.55
CA LEU A 202 0.26 -14.57 5.80
C LEU A 202 -0.92 -14.18 6.70
N ILE A 203 -2.12 -14.67 6.37
CA ILE A 203 -3.33 -14.33 7.15
C ILE A 203 -3.20 -14.83 8.59
N LYS A 204 -2.70 -16.07 8.81
CA LYS A 204 -2.42 -16.60 10.16
C LYS A 204 -1.45 -15.73 10.96
N GLN A 205 -0.45 -15.13 10.30
CA GLN A 205 0.56 -14.30 10.95
C GLN A 205 0.05 -12.89 11.33
N GLU A 206 -0.86 -12.32 10.53
CA GLU A 206 -1.24 -10.91 10.64
C GLU A 206 -2.64 -10.70 11.23
N SER A 207 -3.56 -11.67 11.13
CA SER A 207 -4.92 -11.56 11.68
C SER A 207 -5.00 -11.23 13.18
N PRO A 208 -4.06 -11.63 14.07
CA PRO A 208 -4.11 -11.21 15.48
C PRO A 208 -3.93 -9.69 15.70
N LYS A 209 -3.42 -8.97 14.70
CA LYS A 209 -3.17 -7.51 14.75
C LYS A 209 -4.18 -6.68 13.95
N ALA A 210 -5.00 -7.36 13.15
CA ALA A 210 -5.91 -6.71 12.22
C ALA A 210 -7.18 -6.19 12.93
N GLY A 211 -7.72 -5.09 12.40
CA GLY A 211 -9.03 -4.58 12.78
C GLY A 211 -10.17 -5.53 12.37
N PRO A 212 -11.40 -5.32 12.89
CA PRO A 212 -12.53 -6.22 12.63
C PRO A 212 -12.84 -6.43 11.14
N GLU A 213 -12.91 -5.35 10.36
CA GLU A 213 -13.21 -5.43 8.92
C GLU A 213 -12.14 -6.20 8.15
N ALA A 214 -10.86 -5.85 8.35
CA ALA A 214 -9.73 -6.55 7.75
C ALA A 214 -9.69 -8.05 8.15
N LYS A 215 -10.18 -8.42 9.34
CA LYS A 215 -10.34 -9.84 9.75
C LYS A 215 -11.44 -10.54 8.93
N LEU A 216 -12.56 -9.89 8.63
CA LEU A 216 -13.64 -10.46 7.80
C LEU A 216 -13.16 -10.72 6.37
N GLU A 217 -12.51 -9.74 5.74
CA GLU A 217 -11.91 -9.94 4.40
C GLU A 217 -10.81 -11.01 4.42
N MET A 218 -9.98 -11.06 5.46
CA MET A 218 -9.02 -12.15 5.66
C MET A 218 -9.67 -13.53 5.75
N MET A 219 -10.83 -13.65 6.40
CA MET A 219 -11.56 -14.92 6.48
C MET A 219 -12.11 -15.34 5.10
N MET A 220 -12.68 -14.41 4.34
CA MET A 220 -13.13 -14.66 2.95
C MET A 220 -11.98 -15.13 2.05
N VAL A 221 -10.85 -14.42 2.06
CA VAL A 221 -9.66 -14.80 1.29
C VAL A 221 -9.07 -16.13 1.77
N MET A 222 -9.10 -16.43 3.07
CA MET A 222 -8.66 -17.73 3.58
C MET A 222 -9.57 -18.88 3.12
N ALA A 223 -10.88 -18.69 3.13
CA ALA A 223 -11.83 -19.69 2.65
C ALA A 223 -11.59 -20.00 1.16
N GLY A 224 -11.43 -18.96 0.33
CA GLY A 224 -11.03 -19.09 -1.06
C GLY A 224 -9.70 -19.83 -1.23
N ALA A 225 -8.67 -19.49 -0.43
CA ALA A 225 -7.37 -20.16 -0.49
C ALA A 225 -7.42 -21.66 -0.13
N PHE A 226 -8.35 -22.08 0.74
CA PHE A 226 -8.60 -23.50 1.00
C PHE A 226 -9.34 -24.18 -0.16
N ALA A 227 -10.29 -23.50 -0.81
CA ALA A 227 -10.96 -24.00 -2.01
C ALA A 227 -9.97 -24.16 -3.19
N ASP A 228 -9.04 -23.22 -3.39
CA ASP A 228 -7.97 -23.31 -4.39
C ASP A 228 -7.05 -24.54 -4.16
N LEU A 229 -6.97 -25.02 -2.91
CA LEU A 229 -6.25 -26.23 -2.51
C LEU A 229 -7.11 -27.51 -2.55
N GLY A 230 -8.38 -27.42 -2.94
CA GLY A 230 -9.35 -28.51 -2.94
C GLY A 230 -9.88 -28.89 -1.54
N ASP A 231 -9.54 -28.13 -0.49
CA ASP A 231 -9.99 -28.37 0.87
C ASP A 231 -11.32 -27.65 1.15
N PHE A 232 -12.34 -28.02 0.37
CA PHE A 232 -13.68 -27.44 0.45
C PHE A 232 -14.31 -27.59 1.85
N GLN A 233 -13.92 -28.62 2.63
CA GLN A 233 -14.40 -28.79 3.99
C GLN A 233 -13.93 -27.65 4.93
N LYS A 234 -12.68 -27.20 4.79
CA LYS A 234 -12.20 -26.01 5.51
C LYS A 234 -12.78 -24.72 4.97
N ALA A 235 -12.90 -24.59 3.64
CA ALA A 235 -13.51 -23.41 3.01
C ALA A 235 -14.95 -23.19 3.54
N LEU A 236 -15.78 -24.24 3.51
CA LEU A 236 -17.14 -24.24 4.04
C LEU A 236 -17.20 -23.98 5.56
N LYS A 237 -16.26 -24.54 6.35
CA LYS A 237 -16.19 -24.25 7.79
C LYS A 237 -16.01 -22.75 8.05
N ILE A 238 -15.16 -22.07 7.27
CA ILE A 238 -14.85 -20.66 7.49
C ILE A 238 -16.06 -19.77 7.19
N VAL A 239 -16.72 -19.94 6.03
CA VAL A 239 -17.87 -19.09 5.66
C VAL A 239 -19.08 -19.30 6.58
N ARG A 240 -19.37 -20.55 6.97
CA ARG A 240 -20.42 -20.85 7.97
C ARG A 240 -20.15 -20.22 9.33
N VAL A 241 -18.88 -20.18 9.75
CA VAL A 241 -18.50 -19.45 10.96
C VAL A 241 -18.70 -17.94 10.81
N MET A 242 -18.52 -17.37 9.61
CA MET A 242 -18.87 -15.97 9.36
C MET A 242 -20.38 -15.74 9.48
N GLU A 243 -21.22 -16.62 8.92
CA GLU A 243 -22.68 -16.53 9.07
C GLU A 243 -23.13 -16.54 10.54
N GLU A 244 -22.44 -17.27 11.42
CA GLU A 244 -22.71 -17.29 12.86
C GLU A 244 -22.32 -16.00 13.61
N ILE A 245 -21.56 -15.09 12.99
CA ILE A 245 -21.16 -13.81 13.60
C ILE A 245 -22.40 -12.92 13.79
N LYS A 246 -22.70 -12.60 15.05
CA LYS A 246 -23.75 -11.65 15.43
C LYS A 246 -23.36 -10.23 15.04
N GLY A 247 -24.29 -9.49 14.44
CA GLY A 247 -24.03 -8.13 13.97
C GLY A 247 -23.15 -8.05 12.71
N LEU A 248 -22.84 -9.17 12.06
CA LEU A 248 -22.17 -9.14 10.75
C LEU A 248 -23.00 -8.32 9.75
N PRO A 249 -22.43 -7.30 9.07
CA PRO A 249 -23.15 -6.52 8.07
C PRO A 249 -23.75 -7.40 6.98
N ALA A 250 -24.94 -7.02 6.49
CA ALA A 250 -25.70 -7.84 5.56
C ALA A 250 -24.92 -8.17 4.27
N ALA A 251 -24.14 -7.23 3.74
CA ALA A 251 -23.26 -7.45 2.58
C ALA A 251 -22.16 -8.50 2.82
N TYR A 252 -21.58 -8.57 4.03
CA TYR A 252 -20.61 -9.61 4.39
C TYR A 252 -21.28 -10.98 4.57
N ARG A 253 -22.51 -11.00 5.11
CA ARG A 253 -23.32 -12.21 5.25
C ARG A 253 -23.72 -12.78 3.88
N LEU A 254 -24.14 -11.92 2.96
CA LEU A 254 -24.44 -12.26 1.57
C LEU A 254 -23.21 -12.90 0.90
N ARG A 255 -22.05 -12.22 0.94
CA ARG A 255 -20.78 -12.75 0.40
C ARG A 255 -20.38 -14.10 1.00
N ALA A 256 -20.66 -14.35 2.27
CA ALA A 256 -20.40 -15.65 2.90
C ALA A 256 -21.33 -16.75 2.37
N LEU A 257 -22.63 -16.47 2.18
CA LEU A 257 -23.62 -17.41 1.61
C LEU A 257 -23.33 -17.71 0.13
N GLU A 258 -23.01 -16.69 -0.68
CA GLU A 258 -22.56 -16.85 -2.07
C GLU A 258 -21.30 -17.73 -2.13
N ALA A 259 -20.32 -17.48 -1.27
CA ALA A 259 -19.11 -18.30 -1.20
C ALA A 259 -19.42 -19.74 -0.75
N GLU A 260 -20.35 -19.95 0.19
CA GLU A 260 -20.80 -21.29 0.57
C GLU A 260 -21.41 -22.02 -0.63
N GLN A 261 -22.36 -21.39 -1.34
CA GLN A 261 -22.98 -21.95 -2.54
C GLN A 261 -21.95 -22.33 -3.60
N ASN A 262 -21.00 -21.44 -3.89
CA ASN A 262 -19.90 -21.68 -4.82
C ASN A 262 -19.02 -22.87 -4.39
N PHE A 263 -18.68 -23.00 -3.10
CA PHE A 263 -17.90 -24.13 -2.59
C PHE A 263 -18.70 -25.45 -2.57
N LEU A 264 -20.02 -25.40 -2.36
CA LEU A 264 -20.91 -26.56 -2.45
C LEU A 264 -20.96 -27.08 -3.90
N SER A 265 -21.22 -26.22 -4.89
CA SER A 265 -21.23 -26.62 -6.31
C SER A 265 -19.84 -27.11 -6.77
N ALA A 266 -18.77 -26.37 -6.46
CA ALA A 266 -17.39 -26.77 -6.80
C ALA A 266 -16.94 -28.09 -6.15
N SER A 267 -17.56 -28.52 -5.05
CA SER A 267 -17.33 -29.83 -4.42
C SER A 267 -18.32 -30.92 -4.84
N GLY A 268 -19.18 -30.64 -5.84
CA GLY A 268 -20.15 -31.59 -6.40
C GLY A 268 -21.42 -31.79 -5.56
N ARG A 269 -21.71 -30.87 -4.62
CA ARG A 269 -22.85 -30.93 -3.70
C ARG A 269 -24.01 -30.07 -4.19
N GLU A 270 -24.34 -30.21 -5.47
CA GLU A 270 -25.25 -29.30 -6.20
C GLU A 270 -26.59 -29.07 -5.48
N ARG A 271 -27.25 -30.14 -5.00
CA ARG A 271 -28.53 -30.01 -4.26
C ARG A 271 -28.46 -29.16 -3.00
N GLU A 272 -27.28 -29.04 -2.39
CA GLU A 272 -27.08 -28.16 -1.24
C GLU A 272 -26.79 -26.73 -1.69
N ALA A 273 -26.15 -26.53 -2.85
CA ALA A 273 -25.97 -25.22 -3.48
C ALA A 273 -27.31 -24.63 -3.98
N ASP A 274 -28.13 -25.44 -4.66
CA ASP A 274 -29.49 -25.08 -5.10
C ASP A 274 -30.34 -24.63 -3.89
N ALA A 275 -30.22 -25.31 -2.76
CA ALA A 275 -30.95 -25.00 -1.53
C ALA A 275 -30.51 -23.69 -0.83
N MET A 276 -29.45 -23.02 -1.32
CA MET A 276 -29.01 -21.71 -0.86
C MET A 276 -29.64 -20.56 -1.66
N GLU A 277 -30.08 -20.80 -2.90
CA GLU A 277 -30.55 -19.77 -3.84
C GLU A 277 -31.60 -18.84 -3.21
N GLY A 278 -32.70 -19.40 -2.69
CA GLY A 278 -33.75 -18.60 -2.06
C GLY A 278 -33.35 -17.86 -0.76
N LYS A 279 -32.25 -18.25 -0.09
CA LYS A 279 -31.70 -17.49 1.05
C LYS A 279 -30.82 -16.33 0.60
N ILE A 280 -30.15 -16.51 -0.54
CA ILE A 280 -29.32 -15.50 -1.17
C ILE A 280 -30.26 -14.42 -1.73
N GLU A 281 -31.27 -14.79 -2.52
CA GLU A 281 -32.30 -13.89 -3.06
C GLU A 281 -33.01 -13.08 -1.95
N GLU A 282 -33.46 -13.73 -0.86
CA GLU A 282 -34.10 -13.04 0.28
C GLU A 282 -33.18 -12.00 0.95
N LEU A 283 -31.86 -12.24 0.95
CA LEU A 283 -30.89 -11.31 1.55
C LEU A 283 -30.42 -10.25 0.54
N GLU A 284 -30.32 -10.57 -0.75
CA GLU A 284 -30.05 -9.61 -1.83
C GLU A 284 -31.12 -8.51 -1.85
N ASP A 285 -32.40 -8.87 -1.79
CA ASP A 285 -33.52 -7.92 -1.71
C ASP A 285 -33.47 -7.01 -0.47
N GLN A 286 -32.81 -7.45 0.61
CA GLN A 286 -32.59 -6.66 1.83
C GLN A 286 -31.35 -5.75 1.76
N VAL A 287 -30.31 -6.16 1.04
CA VAL A 287 -29.06 -5.37 0.87
C VAL A 287 -29.19 -4.36 -0.28
N PHE A 288 -29.86 -4.75 -1.35
CA PHE A 288 -30.06 -3.99 -2.57
C PHE A 288 -31.55 -3.93 -2.91
N PRO A 289 -32.36 -3.18 -2.14
CA PRO A 289 -33.79 -3.07 -2.40
C PRO A 289 -34.04 -2.56 -3.83
N GLN A 290 -34.97 -3.19 -4.54
CA GLN A 290 -35.33 -2.87 -5.94
C GLN A 290 -36.01 -1.47 -6.11
N THR A 291 -36.01 -0.65 -5.06
CA THR A 291 -36.57 0.71 -5.01
C THR A 291 -35.44 1.72 -4.82
N GLU A 292 -35.49 2.85 -5.55
CA GLU A 292 -34.42 3.87 -5.68
C GLU A 292 -34.09 4.68 -4.39
N GLU A 293 -34.28 4.12 -3.19
CA GLU A 293 -33.89 4.73 -1.91
C GLU A 293 -32.60 4.07 -1.40
N GLU A 294 -31.45 4.68 -1.73
CA GLU A 294 -30.13 4.33 -1.16
C GLU A 294 -30.05 4.72 0.32
N ASP A 295 -30.50 3.85 1.22
CA ASP A 295 -30.22 4.00 2.65
C ASP A 295 -28.76 3.57 2.94
N VAL A 296 -27.91 4.55 3.27
CA VAL A 296 -26.51 4.32 3.65
C VAL A 296 -26.45 3.62 5.01
N LEU A 297 -26.15 2.32 4.99
CA LEU A 297 -26.01 1.50 6.19
C LEU A 297 -24.64 1.71 6.87
N ASP A 298 -24.62 2.53 7.92
CA ASP A 298 -23.48 2.71 8.82
C ASP A 298 -23.46 1.58 9.89
N PHE A 299 -22.36 0.83 10.00
CA PHE A 299 -22.28 -0.37 10.84
C PHE A 299 -21.10 -0.33 11.83
N ASP A 300 -21.44 -0.42 13.12
CA ASP A 300 -20.49 -0.37 14.23
C ASP A 300 -19.87 -1.75 14.51
N LEU A 301 -18.54 -1.86 14.38
CA LEU A 301 -17.80 -3.13 14.26
C LEU A 301 -17.16 -3.64 15.57
N GLU A 302 -17.55 -3.11 16.74
CA GLU A 302 -16.80 -3.27 18.00
C GLU A 302 -16.75 -4.69 18.61
N THR A 303 -17.44 -5.72 18.09
CA THR A 303 -17.50 -7.06 18.74
C THR A 303 -17.33 -8.28 17.82
N LEU A 304 -16.11 -8.52 17.34
CA LEU A 304 -15.69 -9.86 16.90
C LEU A 304 -15.03 -10.62 18.07
N ASP A 305 -15.57 -11.80 18.44
CA ASP A 305 -14.98 -12.66 19.48
C ASP A 305 -13.68 -13.29 18.97
N GLU A 306 -12.55 -12.92 19.59
CA GLU A 306 -11.20 -13.38 19.23
C GLU A 306 -11.05 -14.91 19.26
N ARG A 307 -11.89 -15.62 20.02
CA ARG A 307 -11.84 -17.09 20.18
C ARG A 307 -12.22 -17.82 18.89
N VAL A 308 -13.20 -17.28 18.15
CA VAL A 308 -13.71 -17.86 16.91
C VAL A 308 -12.63 -17.91 15.83
N ILE A 309 -11.79 -16.88 15.79
CA ILE A 309 -10.64 -16.80 14.87
C ILE A 309 -9.54 -17.78 15.33
N ALA A 310 -9.22 -17.85 16.63
CA ALA A 310 -8.18 -18.77 17.14
C ALA A 310 -8.46 -20.24 16.78
N ASP A 311 -9.70 -20.71 16.96
CA ASP A 311 -10.12 -22.10 16.67
C ASP A 311 -10.20 -22.45 15.16
N LEU A 312 -10.12 -21.45 14.29
CA LEU A 312 -9.95 -21.63 12.84
C LEU A 312 -8.48 -21.63 12.40
N LEU A 313 -7.60 -20.92 13.12
CA LEU A 313 -6.19 -20.79 12.74
C LEU A 313 -5.34 -21.98 13.22
N GLY A 314 -5.63 -22.55 14.39
CA GLY A 314 -4.97 -23.77 14.92
C GLY A 314 -3.57 -23.55 15.51
#